data_AF-A0A5B2V7S2-F1
#
_entry.id   AF-A0A5B2V7S2-F1
#
_cell.length_a   1.000
_cell.length_b   1.000
_cell.length_c   1.000
_cell.angle_alpha   90.00
_cell.angle_beta   90.00
_cell.angle_gamma   90.00
#
_symmetry.space_group_name_H-M   'P 1'
#
loop_
_entity.id
_entity.type
_entity.pdbx_description
1 polymer ?
#
loop_
_entity_poly.entity_id
_entity_poly.type
_entity_poly.pdbx_seq_one_letter_code
_entity_poly.pdbx_strand_id
1 'polypeptide(L)'
;MFIRSIIALLAAMSVSAALAQTSAEEQQRRRAHLPSIRAATDCIAREALREPLAVDAVQQNRLHEILRDPMLRCTGPIGFMISEHDRLYGWGTGRAFFDGPYLQDVTRAVLARIKPDVDRRVTEAGRLEAERQAQVARAEAERRQRLQIAEQARNLLRDRMYECTTRQLVDLVSSSENANVLATAAMTICRREVDQALDAALEAFTVENGGSGSADLAQFRNRLRDVVRENVVTNAVQARAASSSTPTQPRSMAPATQPANANASGTGQTAVRDCLRSASKLREGKLVAQDELVKTMLELCRPEIETAARNVFAADPVITLDKARENTLTQAVTEARTLAGVTP
;
A
#
# COMPACT_ATOMS: atom_id res chain seq x y z
N MET A 1 -66.47 5.14 -78.29
CA MET A 1 -66.28 4.41 -77.02
C MET A 1 -64.86 4.62 -76.47
N PHE A 2 -64.37 5.87 -76.36
CA PHE A 2 -62.96 6.16 -76.00
C PHE A 2 -62.74 7.42 -75.13
N ILE A 3 -63.79 8.01 -74.54
CA ILE A 3 -63.67 9.27 -73.76
C ILE A 3 -63.73 9.04 -72.24
N ARG A 4 -64.01 7.81 -71.78
CA ARG A 4 -64.16 7.50 -70.34
C ARG A 4 -62.87 7.08 -69.61
N SER A 5 -61.76 6.83 -70.32
CA SER A 5 -60.51 6.31 -69.70
C SER A 5 -59.43 7.35 -69.38
N ILE A 6 -59.58 8.62 -69.77
CA ILE A 6 -58.55 9.65 -69.53
C ILE A 6 -58.75 10.37 -68.19
N ILE A 7 -59.98 10.37 -67.65
CA ILE A 7 -60.30 11.07 -66.39
C ILE A 7 -59.80 10.29 -65.15
N ALA A 8 -59.56 8.97 -65.26
CA ALA A 8 -59.06 8.15 -64.15
C ALA A 8 -57.55 8.28 -63.91
N LEU A 9 -56.76 8.78 -64.88
CA LEU A 9 -55.29 8.87 -64.75
C LEU A 9 -54.80 10.19 -64.13
N LEU A 10 -55.62 11.25 -64.17
CA LEU A 10 -55.29 12.57 -63.59
C LEU A 10 -55.60 12.68 -62.08
N ALA A 11 -56.36 11.74 -61.50
CA ALA A 11 -56.67 11.72 -60.07
C ALA A 11 -55.64 10.96 -59.21
N ALA A 12 -54.73 10.20 -59.82
CA ALA A 12 -53.70 9.43 -59.08
C ALA A 12 -52.40 10.22 -58.83
N MET A 13 -52.16 11.33 -59.55
CA MET A 13 -50.96 12.16 -59.37
C MET A 13 -51.11 13.29 -58.34
N SER A 14 -52.33 13.60 -57.88
CA SER A 14 -52.58 14.64 -56.88
C SER A 14 -52.40 14.18 -55.43
N VAL A 15 -52.45 12.86 -55.16
CA VAL A 15 -52.32 12.32 -53.79
C VAL A 15 -50.87 12.30 -53.30
N SER A 16 -49.89 12.09 -54.19
CA SER A 16 -48.46 12.08 -53.83
C SER A 16 -47.92 13.47 -53.48
N ALA A 17 -48.44 14.53 -54.10
CA ALA A 17 -48.04 15.90 -53.81
C ALA A 17 -48.49 16.35 -52.41
N ALA A 18 -49.69 15.94 -51.97
CA ALA A 18 -50.22 16.30 -50.65
C ALA A 18 -49.44 15.62 -49.50
N LEU A 19 -49.07 14.34 -49.64
CA LEU A 19 -48.25 13.62 -48.64
C LEU A 19 -46.81 14.16 -48.57
N ALA A 20 -46.24 14.59 -49.70
CA ALA A 20 -44.95 15.25 -49.73
C ALA A 20 -44.99 16.62 -49.06
N GLN A 21 -46.06 17.40 -49.27
CA GLN A 21 -46.28 18.70 -48.62
C GLN A 21 -46.41 18.57 -47.10
N THR A 22 -47.16 17.58 -46.60
CA THR A 22 -47.26 17.34 -45.14
C THR A 22 -45.92 16.97 -44.53
N SER A 23 -45.09 16.18 -45.23
CA SER A 23 -43.76 15.80 -44.74
C SER A 23 -42.77 16.98 -44.70
N ALA A 24 -42.83 17.87 -45.70
CA ALA A 24 -41.98 19.06 -45.77
C ALA A 24 -42.36 20.09 -44.69
N GLU A 25 -43.66 20.31 -44.47
CA GLU A 25 -44.17 21.19 -43.43
C GLU A 25 -43.85 20.66 -42.03
N GLU A 26 -44.02 19.35 -41.80
CA GLU A 26 -43.64 18.71 -40.54
C GLU A 26 -42.14 18.85 -40.26
N GLN A 27 -41.30 18.65 -41.28
CA GLN A 27 -39.86 18.84 -41.16
C GLN A 27 -39.51 20.30 -40.83
N GLN A 28 -40.20 21.27 -41.43
CA GLN A 28 -40.03 22.69 -41.11
C GLN A 28 -40.42 23.02 -39.67
N ARG A 29 -41.57 22.52 -39.19
CA ARG A 29 -42.02 22.69 -37.80
C ARG A 29 -41.02 22.06 -36.82
N ARG A 30 -40.50 20.86 -37.11
CA ARG A 30 -39.45 20.21 -36.30
C ARG A 30 -38.21 21.09 -36.24
N ARG A 31 -37.71 21.60 -37.37
CA ARG A 31 -36.55 22.50 -37.42
C ARG A 31 -36.77 23.79 -36.62
N ALA A 32 -37.97 24.36 -36.67
CA ALA A 32 -38.33 25.55 -35.90
C ALA A 32 -38.37 25.28 -34.38
N HIS A 33 -38.79 24.09 -33.96
CA HIS A 33 -38.89 23.72 -32.54
C HIS A 33 -37.52 23.38 -31.91
N LEU A 34 -36.59 22.79 -32.69
CA LEU A 34 -35.29 22.30 -32.21
C LEU A 34 -34.49 23.28 -31.34
N PRO A 35 -34.39 24.59 -31.63
CA PRO A 35 -33.68 25.54 -30.77
C PRO A 35 -34.22 25.59 -29.35
N SER A 36 -35.55 25.55 -29.17
CA SER A 36 -36.17 25.57 -27.84
C SER A 36 -35.93 24.28 -27.07
N ILE A 37 -35.95 23.12 -27.75
CA ILE A 37 -35.56 21.82 -27.17
C ILE A 37 -34.10 21.88 -26.69
N ARG A 38 -33.19 22.36 -27.56
CA ARG A 38 -31.77 22.50 -27.22
C ARG A 38 -31.58 23.40 -26.01
N ALA A 39 -32.21 24.57 -25.99
CA ALA A 39 -32.12 25.51 -24.87
C ALA A 39 -32.59 24.89 -23.54
N ALA A 40 -33.69 24.12 -23.55
CA ALA A 40 -34.16 23.40 -22.37
C ALA A 40 -33.16 22.32 -21.92
N THR A 41 -32.66 21.50 -22.84
CA THR A 41 -31.69 20.45 -22.51
C THR A 41 -30.33 21.01 -22.07
N ASP A 42 -29.89 22.13 -22.66
CA ASP A 42 -28.65 22.82 -22.29
C ASP A 42 -28.75 23.44 -20.90
N CYS A 43 -29.92 23.95 -20.51
CA CYS A 43 -30.18 24.35 -19.13
C CYS A 43 -30.01 23.16 -18.18
N ILE A 44 -30.72 22.05 -18.44
CA ILE A 44 -30.69 20.86 -17.59
C ILE A 44 -29.27 20.29 -17.50
N ALA A 45 -28.53 20.25 -18.61
CA ALA A 45 -27.16 19.75 -18.63
C ALA A 45 -26.20 20.61 -17.78
N ARG A 46 -26.33 21.95 -17.86
CA ARG A 46 -25.55 22.85 -17.01
C ARG A 46 -25.87 22.68 -15.54
N GLU A 47 -27.15 22.53 -15.20
CA GLU A 47 -27.58 22.31 -13.81
C GLU A 47 -27.19 20.92 -13.29
N ALA A 48 -27.26 19.89 -14.13
CA ALA A 48 -26.79 18.55 -13.78
C ALA A 48 -25.28 18.51 -13.53
N LEU A 49 -24.47 19.25 -14.30
CA LEU A 49 -23.02 19.36 -14.08
C LEU A 49 -22.63 20.08 -12.78
N ARG A 50 -23.56 20.85 -12.20
CA ARG A 50 -23.38 21.52 -10.91
C ARG A 50 -23.70 20.62 -9.72
N GLU A 51 -24.35 19.48 -9.95
CA GLU A 51 -24.61 18.51 -8.89
C GLU A 51 -23.30 17.92 -8.37
N PRO A 52 -23.08 17.84 -7.04
CA PRO A 52 -21.87 17.26 -6.47
C PRO A 52 -21.62 15.82 -6.94
N LEU A 53 -22.71 15.06 -7.16
CA LEU A 53 -22.68 13.66 -7.56
C LEU A 53 -22.72 13.46 -9.08
N ALA A 54 -22.56 14.50 -9.90
CA ALA A 54 -22.69 14.41 -11.35
C ALA A 54 -21.71 13.41 -11.97
N VAL A 55 -20.44 13.42 -11.51
CA VAL A 55 -19.40 12.52 -12.01
C VAL A 55 -19.74 11.08 -11.64
N ASP A 56 -20.07 10.81 -10.38
CA ASP A 56 -20.40 9.48 -9.88
C ASP A 56 -21.65 8.91 -10.55
N ALA A 57 -22.70 9.72 -10.69
CA ALA A 57 -23.95 9.33 -11.33
C ALA A 57 -23.74 8.97 -12.81
N VAL A 58 -22.87 9.69 -13.52
CA VAL A 58 -22.53 9.35 -14.91
C VAL A 58 -21.71 8.06 -14.99
N GLN A 59 -20.70 7.90 -14.14
CA GLN A 59 -19.88 6.68 -14.11
C GLN A 59 -20.69 5.42 -13.79
N GLN A 60 -21.71 5.55 -12.94
CA GLN A 60 -22.56 4.43 -12.51
C GLN A 60 -23.81 4.25 -13.37
N ASN A 61 -23.96 5.03 -14.46
CA ASN A 61 -25.15 5.01 -15.32
C ASN A 61 -26.47 5.35 -14.57
N ARG A 62 -26.39 6.18 -13.53
CA ARG A 62 -27.49 6.62 -12.67
C ARG A 62 -27.88 8.09 -12.85
N LEU A 63 -27.50 8.69 -13.99
CA LEU A 63 -27.81 10.10 -14.29
C LEU A 63 -29.30 10.43 -14.12
N HIS A 64 -30.19 9.52 -14.51
CA HIS A 64 -31.65 9.70 -14.38
C HIS A 64 -32.10 9.99 -12.93
N GLU A 65 -31.43 9.45 -11.91
CA GLU A 65 -31.77 9.63 -10.50
C GLU A 65 -31.54 11.08 -10.04
N ILE A 66 -30.60 11.79 -10.66
CA ILE A 66 -30.19 13.15 -10.25
C ILE A 66 -30.75 14.25 -11.14
N LEU A 67 -31.55 13.93 -12.17
CA LEU A 67 -32.06 14.95 -13.12
C LEU A 67 -33.28 15.73 -12.61
N ARG A 68 -33.98 15.23 -11.57
CA ARG A 68 -35.21 15.86 -11.07
C ARG A 68 -34.99 17.32 -10.66
N ASP A 69 -33.98 17.58 -9.84
CA ASP A 69 -33.72 18.92 -9.30
C ASP A 69 -33.16 19.88 -10.37
N PRO A 70 -32.20 19.49 -11.24
CA PRO A 70 -31.84 20.26 -12.43
C PRO A 70 -33.02 20.66 -13.30
N MET A 71 -33.99 19.77 -13.51
CA MET A 71 -35.20 20.07 -14.27
C MET A 71 -36.08 21.11 -13.59
N LEU A 72 -36.25 21.04 -12.26
CA LEU A 72 -37.00 22.03 -11.48
C LEU A 72 -36.35 23.43 -11.54
N ARG A 73 -35.02 23.51 -11.61
CA ARG A 73 -34.30 24.78 -11.78
C ARG A 73 -34.37 25.34 -13.20
N CYS A 74 -34.80 24.54 -14.18
CA CYS A 74 -34.91 24.88 -15.59
C CYS A 74 -36.35 25.09 -16.09
N THR A 75 -37.30 25.40 -15.19
CA THR A 75 -38.72 25.59 -15.52
C THR A 75 -38.97 26.66 -16.59
N GLY A 76 -38.19 27.75 -16.63
CA GLY A 76 -38.30 28.79 -17.65
C GLY A 76 -38.04 28.27 -19.07
N PRO A 77 -36.83 27.77 -19.39
CA PRO A 77 -36.53 27.16 -20.69
C PRO A 77 -37.45 26.00 -21.06
N ILE A 78 -37.85 25.16 -20.09
CA ILE A 78 -38.82 24.06 -20.32
C ILE A 78 -40.19 24.62 -20.70
N GLY A 79 -40.68 25.64 -19.99
CA GLY A 79 -41.95 26.31 -20.30
C GLY A 79 -41.96 26.94 -21.68
N PHE A 80 -40.84 27.58 -22.08
CA PHE A 80 -40.69 28.12 -23.42
C PHE A 80 -40.77 27.03 -24.49
N MET A 81 -40.06 25.91 -24.31
CA MET A 81 -40.14 24.75 -25.20
C MET A 81 -41.57 24.23 -25.33
N ILE A 82 -42.30 24.07 -24.22
CA ILE A 82 -43.70 23.64 -24.24
C ILE A 82 -44.57 24.61 -25.05
N SER A 83 -44.44 25.92 -24.80
CA SER A 83 -45.22 26.96 -25.50
C SER A 83 -44.91 27.01 -27.00
N GLU A 84 -43.66 26.78 -27.37
CA GLU A 84 -43.21 26.76 -28.76
C GLU A 84 -43.72 25.53 -29.50
N HIS A 85 -43.82 24.39 -28.81
CA HIS A 85 -44.46 23.20 -29.37
C HIS A 85 -45.96 23.44 -29.61
N ASP A 86 -46.67 24.04 -28.63
CA ASP A 86 -48.09 24.37 -28.78
C ASP A 86 -48.33 25.30 -29.98
N ARG A 87 -47.45 26.30 -30.17
CA ARG A 87 -47.49 27.24 -31.31
C ARG A 87 -47.37 26.54 -32.66
N LEU A 88 -46.58 25.47 -32.76
CA LEU A 88 -46.26 24.78 -34.00
C LEU A 88 -47.19 23.59 -34.31
N TYR A 89 -47.71 22.91 -33.28
CA TYR A 89 -48.45 21.65 -33.43
C TYR A 89 -49.89 21.72 -32.90
N GLY A 90 -50.28 22.82 -32.27
CA GLY A 90 -51.63 23.03 -31.74
C GLY A 90 -51.65 23.04 -30.22
N TRP A 91 -52.66 23.71 -29.66
CA TRP A 91 -52.78 23.91 -28.22
C TRP A 91 -52.89 22.60 -27.44
N GLY A 92 -52.14 22.49 -26.34
CA GLY A 92 -52.14 21.34 -25.44
C GLY A 92 -51.19 20.21 -25.86
N THR A 93 -50.61 20.27 -27.07
CA THR A 93 -49.68 19.24 -27.56
C THR A 93 -48.30 19.33 -26.93
N GLY A 94 -47.87 20.52 -26.52
CA GLY A 94 -46.56 20.76 -25.92
C GLY A 94 -46.37 20.08 -24.57
N ARG A 95 -47.43 20.02 -23.75
CA ARG A 95 -47.36 19.30 -22.47
C ARG A 95 -47.25 17.79 -22.69
N ALA A 96 -48.02 17.24 -23.63
CA ALA A 96 -47.93 15.83 -24.01
C ALA A 96 -46.55 15.49 -24.61
N PHE A 97 -45.95 16.40 -25.39
CA PHE A 97 -44.58 16.26 -25.89
C PHE A 97 -43.55 16.23 -24.76
N PHE A 98 -43.68 17.15 -23.79
CA PHE A 98 -42.80 17.18 -22.63
C PHE A 98 -42.91 15.89 -21.81
N ASP A 99 -44.12 15.55 -21.34
CA ASP A 99 -44.35 14.40 -20.46
C ASP A 99 -44.08 13.04 -21.13
N GLY A 100 -44.05 12.99 -22.47
CA GLY A 100 -43.78 11.79 -23.25
C GLY A 100 -42.39 11.78 -23.88
N PRO A 101 -42.25 12.05 -25.20
CA PRO A 101 -41.00 11.88 -25.94
C PRO A 101 -39.80 12.63 -25.35
N TYR A 102 -39.99 13.84 -24.83
CA TYR A 102 -38.89 14.62 -24.27
C TYR A 102 -38.33 13.98 -22.99
N LEU A 103 -39.19 13.62 -22.03
CA LEU A 103 -38.75 12.95 -20.79
C LEU A 103 -38.11 11.58 -21.04
N GLN A 104 -38.55 10.84 -22.06
CA GLN A 104 -37.93 9.56 -22.42
C GLN A 104 -36.50 9.72 -22.94
N ASP A 105 -36.19 10.84 -23.61
CA ASP A 105 -34.90 11.08 -24.25
C ASP A 105 -33.95 11.98 -23.43
N VAL A 106 -34.48 12.75 -22.48
CA VAL A 106 -33.72 13.81 -21.79
C VAL A 106 -32.46 13.27 -21.11
N THR A 107 -32.50 12.08 -20.52
CA THR A 107 -31.33 11.48 -19.86
C THR A 107 -30.20 11.23 -20.86
N ARG A 108 -30.51 10.64 -22.02
CA ARG A 108 -29.52 10.41 -23.09
C ARG A 108 -28.99 11.74 -23.62
N ALA A 109 -29.88 12.70 -23.86
CA ALA A 109 -29.53 14.00 -24.42
C ALA A 109 -28.67 14.86 -23.47
N VAL A 110 -28.92 14.77 -22.16
CA VAL A 110 -28.09 15.42 -21.13
C VAL A 110 -26.75 14.71 -21.01
N LEU A 111 -26.72 13.38 -20.93
CA LEU A 111 -25.47 12.60 -20.87
C LEU A 111 -24.51 12.98 -22.01
N ALA A 112 -25.03 13.06 -23.25
CA ALA A 112 -24.23 13.43 -24.41
C ALA A 112 -23.58 14.82 -24.30
N ARG A 113 -24.22 15.76 -23.59
CA ARG A 113 -23.71 17.13 -23.39
C ARG A 113 -22.70 17.21 -22.27
N ILE A 114 -22.93 16.49 -21.17
CA ILE A 114 -22.10 16.60 -19.96
C ILE A 114 -20.90 15.67 -19.98
N LYS A 115 -20.91 14.62 -20.81
CA LYS A 115 -19.86 13.61 -20.89
C LYS A 115 -18.45 14.21 -21.07
N PRO A 116 -18.20 15.18 -21.98
CA PRO A 116 -16.86 15.75 -22.13
C PRO A 116 -16.34 16.43 -20.85
N ASP A 117 -17.20 17.16 -20.14
CA ASP A 117 -16.84 17.81 -18.87
C ASP A 117 -16.59 16.79 -17.75
N VAL A 118 -17.41 15.73 -17.68
CA VAL A 118 -17.22 14.63 -16.73
C VAL A 118 -15.92 13.91 -17.00
N ASP A 119 -15.65 13.52 -18.25
CA ASP A 119 -14.42 12.83 -18.65
C ASP A 119 -13.18 13.68 -18.33
N ARG A 120 -13.26 15.01 -18.50
CA ARG A 120 -12.21 15.96 -18.08
C ARG A 120 -11.98 15.93 -16.57
N ARG A 121 -13.05 16.05 -15.76
CA ARG A 121 -12.95 16.01 -14.28
C ARG A 121 -12.34 14.70 -13.78
N VAL A 122 -12.73 13.57 -14.37
CA VAL A 122 -12.18 12.24 -14.04
C VAL A 122 -10.68 12.18 -14.34
N THR A 123 -10.27 12.68 -15.52
CA THR A 123 -8.87 12.71 -15.92
C THR A 123 -8.03 13.61 -14.99
N GLU A 124 -8.54 14.79 -14.65
CA GLU A 124 -7.89 15.71 -13.72
C GLU A 124 -7.74 15.10 -12.32
N ALA A 125 -8.80 14.48 -11.79
CA ALA A 125 -8.75 13.77 -10.51
C ALA A 125 -7.70 12.65 -10.52
N GLY A 126 -7.64 11.86 -11.60
CA GLY A 126 -6.63 10.82 -11.78
C GLY A 126 -5.19 11.35 -11.82
N ARG A 127 -4.97 12.53 -12.44
CA ARG A 127 -3.66 13.19 -12.45
C ARG A 127 -3.24 13.64 -11.06
N LEU A 128 -4.16 14.26 -10.30
CA LEU A 128 -3.90 14.70 -8.91
C LEU A 128 -3.64 13.51 -7.98
N GLU A 129 -4.35 12.40 -8.15
CA GLU A 129 -4.09 11.13 -7.46
C GLU A 129 -2.66 10.63 -7.76
N ALA A 130 -2.29 10.56 -9.04
CA ALA A 130 -0.96 10.12 -9.46
C ALA A 130 0.15 11.04 -8.94
N GLU A 131 -0.05 12.36 -8.93
CA GLU A 131 0.88 13.33 -8.36
C GLU A 131 1.06 13.13 -6.84
N ARG A 132 -0.03 12.93 -6.10
CA ARG A 132 0.03 12.60 -4.66
C ARG A 132 0.79 11.30 -4.41
N GLN A 133 0.51 10.26 -5.18
CA GLN A 133 1.21 8.97 -5.07
C GLN A 133 2.71 9.13 -5.38
N ALA A 134 3.06 9.90 -6.40
CA ALA A 134 4.46 10.18 -6.74
C ALA A 134 5.18 10.96 -5.62
N GLN A 135 4.50 11.90 -4.96
CA GLN A 135 5.06 12.63 -3.81
C GLN A 135 5.32 11.70 -2.62
N VAL A 136 4.37 10.82 -2.29
CA VAL A 136 4.54 9.83 -1.22
C VAL A 136 5.71 8.90 -1.54
N ALA A 137 5.78 8.37 -2.76
CA ALA A 137 6.87 7.50 -3.19
C ALA A 137 8.25 8.18 -3.08
N ARG A 138 8.34 9.48 -3.44
CA ARG A 138 9.58 10.26 -3.30
C ARG A 138 9.96 10.47 -1.84
N ALA A 139 9.01 10.83 -0.98
CA ALA A 139 9.25 11.01 0.45
C ALA A 139 9.69 9.69 1.12
N GLU A 140 9.08 8.56 0.74
CA GLU A 140 9.50 7.25 1.20
C GLU A 140 10.90 6.88 0.72
N ALA A 141 11.22 7.13 -0.55
CA ALA A 141 12.56 6.86 -1.09
C ALA A 141 13.63 7.68 -0.37
N GLU A 142 13.36 8.97 -0.14
CA GLU A 142 14.25 9.84 0.63
C GLU A 142 14.40 9.34 2.08
N ARG A 143 13.31 8.95 2.74
CA ARG A 143 13.36 8.40 4.10
C ARG A 143 14.21 7.12 4.16
N ARG A 144 14.04 6.21 3.20
CA ARG A 144 14.85 4.98 3.12
C ARG A 144 16.32 5.29 2.93
N GLN A 145 16.65 6.27 2.08
CA GLN A 145 18.04 6.69 1.89
C GLN A 145 18.64 7.31 3.16
N ARG A 146 17.90 8.18 3.85
CA ARG A 146 18.35 8.76 5.13
C ARG A 146 18.57 7.69 6.19
N LEU A 147 17.69 6.70 6.28
CA LEU A 147 17.84 5.57 7.21
C LEU A 147 19.10 4.76 6.90
N GLN A 148 19.34 4.44 5.62
CA GLN A 148 20.57 3.72 5.21
C GLN A 148 21.84 4.48 5.58
N ILE A 149 21.87 5.80 5.34
CA ILE A 149 23.02 6.65 5.70
C ILE A 149 23.21 6.66 7.23
N ALA A 150 22.14 6.84 7.99
CA ALA A 150 22.21 6.86 9.46
C ALA A 150 22.66 5.52 10.04
N GLU A 151 22.19 4.39 9.49
CA GLU A 151 22.62 3.04 9.89
C GLU A 151 24.11 2.79 9.58
N GLN A 152 24.57 3.20 8.40
CA GLN A 152 25.99 3.09 8.02
C GLN A 152 26.87 3.91 8.96
N ALA A 153 26.49 5.17 9.25
CA ALA A 153 27.20 6.04 10.17
C ALA A 153 27.24 5.45 11.59
N ARG A 154 26.10 4.92 12.08
CA ARG A 154 26.01 4.23 13.38
C ARG A 154 26.98 3.05 13.46
N ASN A 155 27.01 2.19 12.44
CA ASN A 155 27.87 1.00 12.45
C ASN A 155 29.35 1.40 12.43
N LEU A 156 29.75 2.33 11.56
CA LEU A 156 31.13 2.81 11.47
C LEU A 156 31.62 3.40 12.80
N LEU A 157 30.82 4.24 13.44
CA LEU A 157 31.18 4.89 14.70
C LEU A 157 31.19 3.91 15.88
N ARG A 158 30.25 2.96 15.90
CA ARG A 158 30.23 1.87 16.88
C ARG A 158 31.51 1.02 16.79
N ASP A 159 31.92 0.66 15.57
CA ASP A 159 33.11 -0.17 15.37
C ASP A 159 34.38 0.60 15.81
N ARG A 160 34.48 1.90 15.50
CA ARG A 160 35.58 2.77 15.95
C ARG A 160 35.65 2.93 17.48
N MET A 161 34.49 3.01 18.13
CA MET A 161 34.39 3.01 19.59
C MET A 161 34.90 1.69 20.19
N TYR A 162 34.49 0.54 19.65
CA TYR A 162 34.94 -0.76 20.12
C TYR A 162 36.43 -0.99 19.85
N GLU A 163 36.96 -0.52 18.72
CA GLU A 163 38.39 -0.56 18.44
C GLU A 163 39.20 0.23 19.47
N CYS A 164 38.79 1.46 19.78
CA CYS A 164 39.46 2.29 20.79
C CYS A 164 39.43 1.61 22.16
N THR A 165 38.25 1.22 22.63
CA THR A 165 38.08 0.62 23.96
C THR A 165 38.82 -0.70 24.09
N THR A 166 38.78 -1.56 23.07
CA THR A 166 39.52 -2.84 23.07
C THR A 166 41.03 -2.60 23.12
N ARG A 167 41.57 -1.65 22.34
CA ARG A 167 43.00 -1.29 22.38
C ARG A 167 43.40 -0.83 23.78
N GLN A 168 42.65 0.09 24.37
CA GLN A 168 42.94 0.60 25.73
C GLN A 168 42.82 -0.49 26.80
N LEU A 169 41.87 -1.42 26.66
CA LEU A 169 41.74 -2.55 27.59
C LEU A 169 42.98 -3.46 27.56
N VAL A 170 43.56 -3.72 26.39
CA VAL A 170 44.80 -4.51 26.27
C VAL A 170 45.96 -3.82 26.97
N ASP A 171 46.11 -2.50 26.83
CA ASP A 171 47.16 -1.73 27.49
C ASP A 171 46.98 -1.75 29.03
N LEU A 172 45.73 -1.67 29.50
CA LEU A 172 45.37 -1.61 30.91
C LEU A 172 45.32 -2.98 31.62
N VAL A 173 45.23 -4.11 30.89
CA VAL A 173 45.07 -5.45 31.49
C VAL A 173 46.27 -5.90 32.32
N SER A 174 47.43 -5.26 32.13
CA SER A 174 48.63 -5.46 32.95
C SER A 174 48.47 -4.96 34.39
N SER A 175 47.48 -4.10 34.63
CA SER A 175 47.12 -3.61 35.97
C SER A 175 46.34 -4.66 36.75
N SER A 176 46.59 -4.77 38.06
CA SER A 176 45.88 -5.69 38.97
C SER A 176 44.46 -5.25 39.34
N GLU A 177 43.93 -4.21 38.69
CA GLU A 177 42.62 -3.61 38.92
C GLU A 177 41.44 -4.52 38.53
N ASN A 178 40.24 -4.20 39.01
CA ASN A 178 39.01 -4.90 38.65
C ASN A 178 38.54 -4.52 37.23
N ALA A 179 37.94 -5.45 36.48
CA ALA A 179 37.40 -5.24 35.13
C ALA A 179 36.46 -4.03 35.03
N ASN A 180 35.66 -3.75 36.07
CA ASN A 180 34.81 -2.56 36.14
C ASN A 180 35.61 -1.24 36.12
N VAL A 181 36.75 -1.21 36.81
CA VAL A 181 37.65 -0.05 36.85
C VAL A 181 38.35 0.10 35.50
N LEU A 182 38.85 -1.01 34.93
CA LEU A 182 39.47 -1.03 33.61
C LEU A 182 38.51 -0.52 32.51
N ALA A 183 37.27 -1.01 32.51
CA ALA A 183 36.24 -0.58 31.56
C ALA A 183 35.90 0.91 31.70
N THR A 184 35.78 1.40 32.94
CA THR A 184 35.51 2.81 33.22
C THR A 184 36.67 3.70 32.75
N ALA A 185 37.92 3.28 32.98
CA ALA A 185 39.12 3.97 32.51
C ALA A 185 39.17 3.98 30.97
N ALA A 186 38.99 2.83 30.31
CA ALA A 186 38.99 2.72 28.85
C ALA A 186 37.90 3.60 28.20
N MET A 187 36.67 3.60 28.73
CA MET A 187 35.59 4.46 28.24
C MET A 187 35.88 5.96 28.46
N THR A 188 36.59 6.31 29.54
CA THR A 188 36.99 7.71 29.80
C THR A 188 38.05 8.17 28.80
N ILE A 189 39.02 7.31 28.48
CA ILE A 189 40.05 7.59 27.47
C ILE A 189 39.41 7.70 26.07
N CYS A 190 38.50 6.79 25.74
CA CYS A 190 37.78 6.73 24.46
C CYS A 190 36.48 7.54 24.46
N ARG A 191 36.34 8.57 25.32
CA ARG A 191 35.07 9.27 25.54
C ARG A 191 34.51 9.88 24.26
N ARG A 192 35.37 10.44 23.41
CA ARG A 192 34.96 11.07 22.15
C ARG A 192 34.30 10.06 21.21
N GLU A 193 34.91 8.90 21.03
CA GLU A 193 34.41 7.82 20.17
C GLU A 193 33.11 7.24 20.73
N VAL A 194 33.00 7.10 22.06
CA VAL A 194 31.78 6.68 22.74
C VAL A 194 30.64 7.68 22.52
N ASP A 195 30.88 8.97 22.76
CA ASP A 195 29.84 10.00 22.59
C ASP A 195 29.40 10.12 21.12
N GLN A 196 30.32 10.04 20.15
CA GLN A 196 29.99 10.01 18.72
C GLN A 196 29.15 8.79 18.33
N ALA A 197 29.47 7.61 18.84
CA ALA A 197 28.69 6.40 18.58
C ALA A 197 27.28 6.50 19.17
N LEU A 198 27.14 7.08 20.37
CA LEU A 198 25.84 7.33 21.00
C LEU A 198 25.00 8.35 20.21
N ASP A 199 25.61 9.44 19.74
CA ASP A 199 24.92 10.47 18.94
C ASP A 199 24.42 9.89 17.60
N ALA A 200 25.25 9.10 16.91
CA ALA A 200 24.83 8.44 15.66
C ALA A 200 23.73 7.39 15.88
N ALA A 201 23.75 6.68 17.02
CA ALA A 201 22.68 5.77 17.39
C ALA A 201 21.36 6.49 17.67
N LEU A 202 21.40 7.67 18.31
CA LEU A 202 20.24 8.53 18.50
C LEU A 202 19.69 9.04 17.17
N GLU A 203 20.57 9.48 16.26
CA GLU A 203 20.16 9.95 14.92
C GLU A 203 19.44 8.84 14.14
N ALA A 204 20.03 7.65 14.07
CA ALA A 204 19.38 6.50 13.43
C ALA A 204 18.00 6.19 14.03
N PHE A 205 17.88 6.24 15.36
CA PHE A 205 16.62 6.02 16.06
C PHE A 205 15.56 7.09 15.74
N THR A 206 15.96 8.37 15.63
CA THR A 206 15.03 9.45 15.26
C THR A 206 14.50 9.32 13.84
N VAL A 207 15.35 8.96 12.89
CA VAL A 207 14.97 8.74 11.48
C VAL A 207 14.03 7.54 11.35
N GLU A 208 14.28 6.47 12.10
CA GLU A 208 13.44 5.28 12.11
C GLU A 208 12.04 5.58 12.66
N ASN A 209 11.93 6.30 13.77
CA ASN A 209 10.66 6.56 14.45
C ASN A 209 9.90 7.80 13.98
N GLY A 210 10.43 8.55 13.01
CA GLY A 210 9.78 9.76 12.49
C GLY A 210 9.82 10.95 13.45
N GLY A 211 10.85 11.02 14.30
CA GLY A 211 11.00 12.01 15.36
C GLY A 211 10.50 11.50 16.71
N SER A 212 11.28 11.75 17.76
CA SER A 212 10.94 11.41 19.14
C SER A 212 11.07 12.64 20.04
N GLY A 213 10.31 12.69 21.14
CA GLY A 213 10.41 13.77 22.10
C GLY A 213 11.82 13.87 22.72
N SER A 214 12.23 15.07 23.13
CA SER A 214 13.55 15.30 23.74
C SER A 214 13.76 14.49 25.02
N ALA A 215 12.71 14.26 25.80
CA ALA A 215 12.74 13.42 26.99
C ALA A 215 13.03 11.94 26.67
N ASP A 216 12.43 11.42 25.59
CA ASP A 216 12.64 10.03 25.15
C ASP A 216 14.08 9.83 24.67
N LEU A 217 14.65 10.82 23.98
CA LEU A 217 16.04 10.78 23.51
C LEU A 217 17.04 10.75 24.66
N ALA A 218 16.82 11.55 25.70
CA ALA A 218 17.69 11.55 26.88
C ALA A 218 17.66 10.19 27.59
N GLN A 219 16.48 9.61 27.77
CA GLN A 219 16.35 8.29 28.39
C GLN A 219 17.00 7.20 27.53
N PHE A 220 16.78 7.23 26.21
CA PHE A 220 17.38 6.29 25.28
C PHE A 220 18.91 6.38 25.26
N ARG A 221 19.48 7.60 25.27
CA ARG A 221 20.92 7.82 25.36
C ARG A 221 21.52 7.18 26.61
N ASN A 222 20.86 7.34 27.75
CA ASN A 222 21.35 6.76 29.01
C ASN A 222 21.34 5.23 28.97
N ARG A 223 20.24 4.63 28.48
CA ARG A 223 20.17 3.17 28.28
C ARG A 223 21.25 2.65 27.32
N LEU A 224 21.50 3.35 26.22
CA LEU A 224 22.57 3.00 25.28
C LEU A 224 23.95 3.06 25.95
N ARG A 225 24.21 4.10 26.76
CA ARG A 225 25.46 4.23 27.50
C ARG A 225 25.65 3.07 28.47
N ASP A 226 24.59 2.64 29.16
CA ASP A 226 24.63 1.50 30.08
C ASP A 226 24.95 0.20 29.34
N VAL A 227 24.32 -0.04 28.18
CA VAL A 227 24.61 -1.20 27.32
C VAL A 227 26.05 -1.18 26.82
N VAL A 228 26.57 -0.02 26.39
CA VAL A 228 27.98 0.10 25.98
C VAL A 228 28.90 -0.24 27.14
N ARG A 229 28.61 0.27 28.34
CA ARG A 229 29.40 -0.02 29.54
C ARG A 229 29.43 -1.51 29.85
N GLU A 230 28.28 -2.18 29.82
CA GLU A 230 28.17 -3.62 30.05
C GLU A 230 29.00 -4.43 29.05
N ASN A 231 28.93 -4.07 27.75
CA ASN A 231 29.74 -4.74 26.72
C ASN A 231 31.25 -4.53 26.92
N VAL A 232 31.68 -3.32 27.28
CA VAL A 232 33.10 -3.03 27.56
C VAL A 232 33.59 -3.79 28.79
N VAL A 233 32.77 -3.93 29.84
CA VAL A 233 33.08 -4.75 31.01
C VAL A 233 33.25 -6.22 30.61
N THR A 234 32.33 -6.76 29.80
CA THR A 234 32.45 -8.14 29.28
C THR A 234 33.76 -8.33 28.51
N ASN A 235 34.13 -7.38 27.64
CA ASN A 235 35.40 -7.44 26.92
C ASN A 235 36.61 -7.35 27.85
N ALA A 236 36.55 -6.54 28.92
CA ALA A 236 37.62 -6.44 29.90
C ALA A 236 37.82 -7.76 30.66
N VAL A 237 36.74 -8.44 31.04
CA VAL A 237 36.79 -9.77 31.68
C VAL A 237 37.44 -10.80 30.74
N GLN A 238 37.04 -10.81 29.47
CA GLN A 238 37.60 -11.72 28.46
C GLN A 238 39.09 -11.44 28.20
N ALA A 239 39.49 -10.18 28.05
CA ALA A 239 40.89 -9.80 27.87
C ALA A 239 41.77 -10.25 29.04
N ARG A 240 41.26 -10.14 30.27
CA ARG A 240 41.96 -10.60 31.48
C ARG A 240 42.07 -12.12 31.57
N ALA A 241 41.02 -12.84 31.18
CA ALA A 241 41.07 -14.30 31.11
C ALA A 241 42.08 -14.78 30.06
N ALA A 242 42.21 -14.05 28.95
CA ALA A 242 43.20 -14.33 27.91
C ALA A 242 44.64 -14.01 28.37
N SER A 243 44.85 -12.96 29.17
CA SER A 243 46.19 -12.61 29.67
C SER A 243 46.68 -13.52 30.81
N SER A 244 45.78 -14.08 31.61
CA SER A 244 46.11 -15.04 32.68
C SER A 244 46.36 -16.46 32.17
N SER A 245 45.85 -16.80 30.99
CA SER A 245 46.15 -18.05 30.30
C SER A 245 47.45 -17.92 29.50
N THR A 246 48.59 -18.06 30.19
CA THR A 246 49.88 -18.25 29.52
C THR A 246 49.79 -19.45 28.56
N PRO A 247 50.20 -19.35 27.29
CA PRO A 247 50.13 -20.46 26.35
C PRO A 247 51.15 -21.53 26.77
N THR A 248 50.67 -22.57 27.44
CA THR A 248 51.38 -23.85 27.44
C THR A 248 51.27 -24.40 26.03
N GLN A 249 52.39 -24.32 25.31
CA GLN A 249 52.70 -24.89 24.01
C GLN A 249 51.84 -26.12 23.64
N PRO A 250 51.11 -26.12 22.51
CA PRO A 250 50.33 -27.29 22.12
C PRO A 250 51.27 -28.40 21.63
N ARG A 251 51.31 -29.51 22.37
CA ARG A 251 51.81 -30.79 21.87
C ARG A 251 50.93 -31.21 20.68
N SER A 252 51.58 -31.37 19.54
CA SER A 252 51.11 -32.11 18.36
C SER A 252 50.30 -33.35 18.75
N MET A 253 49.03 -33.40 18.37
CA MET A 253 48.28 -34.64 18.22
C MET A 253 47.76 -34.76 16.80
N ALA A 254 48.02 -35.95 16.25
CA ALA A 254 47.71 -36.45 14.93
C ALA A 254 46.17 -36.55 14.70
N PRO A 255 45.72 -36.76 13.45
CA PRO A 255 44.35 -36.54 13.04
C PRO A 255 43.41 -37.63 13.57
N ALA A 256 42.39 -37.21 14.31
CA ALA A 256 41.29 -38.08 14.71
C ALA A 256 40.33 -38.26 13.54
N THR A 257 40.15 -39.53 13.21
CA THR A 257 39.21 -40.12 12.28
C THR A 257 37.78 -39.63 12.50
N GLN A 258 37.11 -39.19 11.44
CA GLN A 258 35.67 -38.96 11.42
C GLN A 258 34.92 -40.30 11.58
N PRO A 259 33.93 -40.41 12.47
CA PRO A 259 32.90 -41.42 12.33
C PRO A 259 31.81 -40.90 11.40
N ALA A 260 31.52 -41.72 10.40
CA ALA A 260 30.39 -41.62 9.50
C ALA A 260 29.05 -41.88 10.22
N ASN A 261 27.99 -41.38 9.59
CA ASN A 261 26.60 -41.82 9.65
C ASN A 261 25.84 -41.65 10.98
N ALA A 262 25.04 -40.58 11.02
CA ALA A 262 23.78 -40.54 11.76
C ALA A 262 22.70 -39.90 10.88
N ASN A 263 21.58 -40.61 10.76
CA ASN A 263 20.34 -40.29 10.03
C ASN A 263 20.04 -38.79 9.82
N ALA A 264 20.15 -38.34 8.57
CA ALA A 264 19.94 -36.95 8.14
C ALA A 264 18.47 -36.48 8.09
N SER A 265 17.50 -37.34 8.43
CA SER A 265 16.07 -37.00 8.34
C SER A 265 15.52 -36.27 9.58
N GLY A 266 16.26 -36.21 10.70
CA GLY A 266 15.79 -35.63 11.97
C GLY A 266 16.43 -34.30 12.37
N THR A 267 17.53 -33.89 11.73
CA THR A 267 18.34 -32.73 12.14
C THR A 267 17.66 -31.41 11.79
N GLY A 268 17.03 -31.32 10.61
CA GLY A 268 16.33 -30.11 10.16
C GLY A 268 15.12 -29.76 11.03
N GLN A 269 14.30 -30.74 11.42
CA GLN A 269 13.14 -30.49 12.27
C GLN A 269 13.57 -30.05 13.67
N THR A 270 14.62 -30.67 14.23
CA THR A 270 15.13 -30.32 15.56
C THR A 270 15.60 -28.86 15.62
N ALA A 271 16.29 -28.38 14.57
CA ALA A 271 16.71 -26.99 14.48
C ALA A 271 15.54 -26.00 14.46
N VAL A 272 14.45 -26.31 13.73
CA VAL A 272 13.24 -25.48 13.73
C VAL A 272 12.60 -25.43 15.11
N ARG A 273 12.49 -26.58 15.80
CA ARG A 273 11.95 -26.63 17.19
C ARG A 273 12.76 -25.78 18.15
N ASP A 274 14.08 -25.90 18.09
CA ASP A 274 14.99 -25.19 18.98
C ASP A 274 14.95 -23.67 18.72
N CYS A 275 14.86 -23.26 17.45
CA CYS A 275 14.65 -21.86 17.09
C CYS A 275 13.31 -21.34 17.64
N LEU A 276 12.21 -22.04 17.41
CA LEU A 276 10.89 -21.62 17.89
C LEU A 276 10.85 -21.53 19.41
N ARG A 277 11.46 -22.47 20.14
CA ARG A 277 11.56 -22.44 21.61
C ARG A 277 12.43 -21.28 22.11
N SER A 278 13.49 -20.93 21.39
CA SER A 278 14.31 -19.76 21.72
C SER A 278 13.54 -18.46 21.47
N ALA A 279 12.84 -18.39 20.33
CA ALA A 279 12.02 -17.25 19.94
C ALA A 279 10.84 -17.01 20.90
N SER A 280 10.23 -18.06 21.46
CA SER A 280 9.15 -17.92 22.44
C SER A 280 9.66 -17.34 23.77
N LYS A 281 10.85 -17.77 24.24
CA LYS A 281 11.48 -17.28 25.48
C LYS A 281 11.88 -15.81 25.41
N LEU A 282 12.28 -15.31 24.23
CA LEU A 282 12.63 -13.90 24.01
C LEU A 282 11.46 -12.93 24.28
N ARG A 283 10.22 -13.43 24.42
CA ARG A 283 9.00 -12.63 24.52
C ARG A 283 8.21 -12.84 25.81
N GLU A 284 8.66 -13.69 26.75
CA GLU A 284 7.99 -13.99 28.03
C GLU A 284 7.79 -12.78 28.98
N GLY A 285 8.21 -11.56 28.60
CA GLY A 285 8.00 -10.33 29.36
C GLY A 285 7.09 -9.26 28.71
N LYS A 286 6.59 -9.47 27.48
CA LYS A 286 5.69 -8.50 26.81
C LYS A 286 4.38 -9.18 26.46
N LEU A 287 3.26 -8.63 26.95
CA LEU A 287 1.89 -9.03 26.58
C LEU A 287 1.64 -8.72 25.10
N VAL A 288 2.12 -9.60 24.21
CA VAL A 288 1.87 -9.56 22.77
C VAL A 288 0.67 -10.47 22.47
N ALA A 289 -0.22 -10.04 21.57
CA ALA A 289 -1.32 -10.89 21.11
C ALA A 289 -0.76 -12.23 20.59
N GLN A 290 -1.39 -13.35 20.95
CA GLN A 290 -0.87 -14.70 20.66
C GLN A 290 -0.60 -14.92 19.16
N ASP A 291 -1.44 -14.37 18.29
CA ASP A 291 -1.26 -14.45 16.83
C ASP A 291 -0.03 -13.67 16.33
N GLU A 292 0.24 -12.51 16.93
CA GLU A 292 1.41 -11.68 16.58
C GLU A 292 2.71 -12.32 17.08
N LEU A 293 2.66 -13.03 18.21
CA LEU A 293 3.76 -13.85 18.70
C LEU A 293 4.09 -14.98 17.71
N VAL A 294 3.08 -15.75 17.27
CA VAL A 294 3.27 -16.84 16.29
C VAL A 294 3.86 -16.31 14.98
N LYS A 295 3.33 -15.19 14.46
CA LYS A 295 3.85 -14.56 13.24
C LYS A 295 5.33 -14.16 13.41
N THR A 296 5.67 -13.55 14.55
CA THR A 296 7.04 -13.13 14.84
C THR A 296 7.99 -14.33 14.95
N MET A 297 7.57 -15.42 15.62
CA MET A 297 8.36 -16.64 15.73
C MET A 297 8.67 -17.25 14.36
N LEU A 298 7.69 -17.31 13.46
CA LEU A 298 7.85 -17.86 12.11
C LEU A 298 8.76 -16.97 11.23
N GLU A 299 8.68 -15.66 11.36
CA GLU A 299 9.58 -14.75 10.64
C GLU A 299 11.03 -14.88 11.13
N LEU A 300 11.24 -15.02 12.44
CA LEU A 300 12.59 -15.15 13.01
C LEU A 300 13.26 -16.47 12.64
N CYS A 301 12.48 -17.56 12.55
CA CYS A 301 12.95 -18.91 12.22
C CYS A 301 12.83 -19.28 10.73
N ARG A 302 12.64 -18.29 9.85
CA ARG A 302 12.50 -18.51 8.40
C ARG A 302 13.71 -19.25 7.79
N PRO A 303 14.98 -18.94 8.12
CA PRO A 303 16.14 -19.66 7.57
C PRO A 303 16.15 -21.15 7.92
N GLU A 304 15.77 -21.50 9.15
CA GLU A 304 15.73 -22.87 9.66
C GLU A 304 14.59 -23.65 8.99
N ILE A 305 13.43 -23.02 8.81
CA ILE A 305 12.27 -23.61 8.10
C ILE A 305 12.63 -23.91 6.64
N GLU A 306 13.29 -22.98 5.94
CA GLU A 306 13.72 -23.19 4.55
C GLU A 306 14.81 -24.26 4.44
N THR A 307 15.74 -24.32 5.40
CA THR A 307 16.78 -25.36 5.47
C THR A 307 16.15 -26.74 5.70
N ALA A 308 15.18 -26.82 6.62
CA ALA A 308 14.43 -28.05 6.87
C ALA A 308 13.65 -28.50 5.62
N ALA A 309 12.97 -27.59 4.92
CA ALA A 309 12.25 -27.91 3.68
C ALA A 309 13.18 -28.47 2.59
N ARG A 310 14.38 -27.90 2.44
CA ARG A 310 15.40 -28.40 1.49
C ARG A 310 15.91 -29.78 1.86
N ASN A 311 16.07 -30.07 3.16
CA ASN A 311 16.48 -31.39 3.62
C ASN A 311 15.38 -32.44 3.37
N VAL A 312 14.10 -32.10 3.56
CA VAL A 312 12.97 -32.99 3.24
C VAL A 312 12.92 -33.26 1.73
N PHE A 313 13.09 -32.24 0.89
CA PHE A 313 13.18 -32.39 -0.56
C PHE A 313 14.38 -33.24 -1.00
N ALA A 314 15.55 -33.08 -0.37
CA ALA A 314 16.74 -33.87 -0.69
C ALA A 314 16.58 -35.35 -0.29
N ALA A 315 15.76 -35.64 0.73
CA ALA A 315 15.51 -36.99 1.23
C ALA A 315 14.45 -37.76 0.43
N ASP A 316 13.52 -37.07 -0.22
CA ASP A 316 12.46 -37.68 -1.03
C ASP A 316 12.35 -36.98 -2.40
N PRO A 317 12.82 -37.61 -3.49
CA PRO A 317 12.77 -37.01 -4.82
C PRO A 317 11.36 -37.00 -5.45
N VAL A 318 10.36 -37.63 -4.82
CA VAL A 318 8.98 -37.68 -5.32
C VAL A 318 8.23 -36.38 -5.00
N ILE A 319 8.60 -35.69 -3.92
CA ILE A 319 7.98 -34.42 -3.53
C ILE A 319 8.65 -33.24 -4.25
N THR A 320 7.85 -32.24 -4.63
CA THR A 320 8.40 -30.98 -5.12
C THR A 320 8.90 -30.13 -3.97
N LEU A 321 9.88 -29.25 -4.23
CA LEU A 321 10.40 -28.33 -3.21
C LEU A 321 9.29 -27.44 -2.63
N ASP A 322 8.32 -27.02 -3.45
CA ASP A 322 7.20 -26.21 -2.99
C ASP A 322 6.29 -26.99 -2.02
N LYS A 323 6.05 -28.29 -2.30
CA LYS A 323 5.31 -29.15 -1.38
C LYS A 323 6.10 -29.39 -0.08
N ALA A 324 7.42 -29.54 -0.17
CA ALA A 324 8.28 -29.67 1.00
C ALA A 324 8.24 -28.41 1.88
N ARG A 325 8.27 -27.21 1.27
CA ARG A 325 8.13 -25.92 1.96
C ARG A 325 6.78 -25.78 2.64
N GLU A 326 5.70 -26.08 1.92
CA GLU A 326 4.33 -26.02 2.45
C GLU A 326 4.19 -26.93 3.68
N ASN A 327 4.60 -28.20 3.56
CA ASN A 327 4.53 -29.18 4.65
C ASN A 327 5.35 -28.73 5.88
N THR A 328 6.56 -28.22 5.65
CA THR A 328 7.46 -27.77 6.73
C THR A 328 6.92 -26.52 7.43
N LEU A 329 6.35 -25.58 6.67
CA LEU A 329 5.71 -24.39 7.21
C LEU A 329 4.47 -24.77 8.03
N THR A 330 3.63 -25.69 7.56
CA THR A 330 2.46 -26.16 8.33
C THR A 330 2.90 -26.76 9.66
N GLN A 331 3.94 -27.61 9.67
CA GLN A 331 4.48 -28.18 10.91
C GLN A 331 5.00 -27.09 11.86
N ALA A 332 5.76 -26.12 11.34
CA ALA A 332 6.28 -25.00 12.13
C ALA A 332 5.16 -24.12 12.71
N VAL A 333 4.08 -23.86 11.95
CA VAL A 333 2.91 -23.11 12.43
C VAL A 333 2.20 -23.85 13.56
N THR A 334 1.97 -25.16 13.40
CA THR A 334 1.35 -25.98 14.46
C THR A 334 2.20 -25.95 15.72
N GLU A 335 3.51 -26.12 15.59
CA GLU A 335 4.42 -26.10 16.74
C GLU A 335 4.50 -24.72 17.40
N ALA A 336 4.59 -23.64 16.62
CA ALA A 336 4.58 -22.28 17.13
C ALA A 336 3.29 -21.97 17.90
N ARG A 337 2.12 -22.44 17.41
CA ARG A 337 0.84 -22.30 18.13
C ARG A 337 0.83 -23.05 19.44
N THR A 338 1.35 -24.28 19.47
CA THR A 338 1.46 -25.06 20.72
C THR A 338 2.36 -24.37 21.74
N LEU A 339 3.47 -23.79 21.31
CA LEU A 339 4.38 -23.03 22.19
C LEU A 339 3.77 -21.70 22.66
N ALA A 340 2.93 -21.08 21.85
CA ALA A 340 2.19 -19.86 22.21
C ALA A 340 0.95 -20.12 23.09
N GLY A 341 0.66 -21.38 23.43
CA GLY A 341 -0.52 -21.76 24.22
C GLY A 341 -1.85 -21.62 23.46
N VAL A 342 -1.80 -21.50 22.13
CA VAL A 342 -2.99 -21.50 21.27
C VAL A 342 -3.32 -22.95 20.96
N THR A 343 -4.24 -23.53 21.73
CA THR A 343 -4.81 -24.85 21.40
C THR A 343 -5.49 -24.78 20.03
N PRO A 344 -5.34 -25.82 19.19
CA PRO A 344 -5.79 -25.83 17.80
C PRO A 344 -7.31 -25.64 17.64
#